data_AF-A0A455UHH8-F1
#
_entry.id   AF-A0A455UHH8-F1
#
_cell.length_a   1.000
_cell.length_b   1.000
_cell.length_c   1.000
_cell.angle_alpha   90.00
_cell.angle_beta   90.00
_cell.angle_gamma   90.00
#
_symmetry.space_group_name_H-M   'P 1'
#
loop_
_entity.id
_entity.type
_entity.pdbx_description
1 polymer ?
#
loop_
_entity_poly.entity_id
_entity_poly.type
_entity_poly.pdbx_seq_one_letter_code
_entity_poly.pdbx_strand_id
1 'polypeptide(L)'
;MDEVAERILTLGHKPVHAYSDYVTLSRIQEDKDVHDGTTCVKGVLKGYQTIIELQRELLALASDADDEGTAAQAGDYIREQEKRSGCLTPI
;
A
#
# COMPACT_ATOMS: atom_id res chain seq x y z
N MET A 1 -8.79 -2.20 -1.26
CA MET A 1 -8.57 -3.27 -0.27
C MET A 1 -9.20 -4.55 -0.77
N ASP A 2 -10.48 -4.52 -1.15
CA ASP A 2 -11.21 -5.68 -1.71
C ASP A 2 -10.49 -6.30 -2.91
N GLU A 3 -10.09 -5.48 -3.90
CA GLU A 3 -9.32 -5.94 -5.08
C GLU A 3 -8.03 -6.70 -4.73
N VAL A 4 -7.35 -6.32 -3.64
CA VAL A 4 -6.14 -7.04 -3.17
C VAL A 4 -6.51 -8.38 -2.57
N ALA A 5 -7.59 -8.44 -1.78
CA ALA A 5 -8.08 -9.69 -1.21
C ALA A 5 -8.58 -10.65 -2.30
N GLU A 6 -9.30 -10.15 -3.30
CA GLU A 6 -9.76 -10.91 -4.45
C GLU A 6 -8.59 -11.43 -5.30
N ARG A 7 -7.53 -10.64 -5.49
CA ARG A 7 -6.31 -11.11 -6.17
C ARG A 7 -5.65 -12.26 -5.41
N ILE A 8 -5.53 -12.15 -4.08
CA ILE A 8 -4.99 -13.23 -3.23
C ILE A 8 -5.83 -14.51 -3.37
N LEU A 9 -7.16 -14.40 -3.38
CA LEU A 9 -8.07 -15.53 -3.58
C LEU A 9 -7.93 -16.14 -4.99
N THR A 10 -7.77 -15.29 -6.02
CA THR A 10 -7.58 -15.71 -7.41
C THR A 10 -6.30 -16.53 -7.59
N LEU A 11 -5.26 -16.22 -6.80
CA LEU A 11 -4.01 -16.98 -6.75
C LEU A 11 -4.11 -18.25 -5.87
N GLY A 12 -5.28 -18.56 -5.31
CA GLY A 12 -5.51 -19.76 -4.49
C GLY A 12 -5.07 -19.63 -3.03
N HIS A 13 -4.81 -18.42 -2.54
CA HIS A 13 -4.39 -18.14 -1.17
C HIS A 13 -5.50 -17.51 -0.33
N LYS A 14 -5.35 -17.54 1.00
CA LYS A 14 -6.32 -16.94 1.93
C LYS A 14 -5.83 -15.55 2.40
N PRO A 15 -6.58 -14.47 2.16
CA PRO A 15 -6.19 -13.15 2.66
C PRO A 15 -6.31 -13.05 4.19
N VAL A 16 -5.49 -12.19 4.77
CA VAL A 16 -5.60 -11.80 6.19
C VAL A 16 -6.90 -11.01 6.37
N HIS A 17 -7.66 -11.32 7.42
CA HIS A 17 -9.03 -10.82 7.63
C HIS A 17 -9.36 -10.61 9.12
N ALA A 18 -8.35 -10.41 9.98
CA ALA A 18 -8.52 -10.09 11.38
C ALA A 18 -7.72 -8.83 11.74
N TYR A 19 -8.32 -7.91 12.52
CA TYR A 19 -7.67 -6.64 12.88
C TYR A 19 -6.37 -6.84 13.66
N SER A 20 -6.32 -7.82 14.57
CA SER A 20 -5.12 -8.18 15.32
C SER A 20 -3.94 -8.56 14.42
N ASP A 21 -4.23 -9.24 13.31
CA ASP A 21 -3.22 -9.67 12.36
C ASP A 21 -2.71 -8.49 11.55
N TYR A 22 -3.60 -7.57 11.14
CA TYR A 22 -3.19 -6.33 10.47
C TYR A 22 -2.27 -5.48 11.35
N VAL A 23 -2.60 -5.33 12.64
CA VAL A 23 -1.75 -4.58 13.60
C VAL A 23 -0.38 -5.23 13.74
N THR A 24 -0.31 -6.56 13.72
CA THR A 24 0.96 -7.30 13.88
C THR A 24 1.81 -7.28 12.61
N LEU A 25 1.18 -7.36 11.43
CA LEU A 25 1.86 -7.48 10.13
C LEU A 25 2.20 -6.12 9.49
N SER A 26 1.49 -5.06 9.86
CA SER A 26 1.65 -3.74 9.23
C SER A 26 3.05 -3.16 9.46
N ARG A 27 3.68 -2.67 8.38
CA ARG A 27 4.89 -1.82 8.48
C ARG A 27 4.57 -0.38 8.90
N ILE A 28 3.31 0.03 8.79
CA ILE A 28 2.82 1.37 9.17
C ILE A 28 2.25 1.27 10.58
N GLN A 29 2.81 2.07 11.49
CA GLN A 29 2.37 2.15 12.87
C GLN A 29 1.22 3.15 13.02
N GLU A 30 0.35 2.91 14.00
CA GLU A 30 -0.73 3.83 14.35
C GLU A 30 -0.16 5.08 15.04
N ASP A 31 -0.44 6.25 14.47
CA ASP A 31 -0.17 7.53 15.11
C ASP A 31 -1.33 7.89 16.05
N LYS A 32 -1.04 8.05 17.34
CA LYS A 32 -2.03 8.37 18.38
C LYS A 32 -1.98 9.85 18.75
N ASP A 33 -3.14 10.41 19.06
CA ASP A 33 -3.31 11.78 19.56
C ASP A 33 -2.75 12.89 18.65
N VAL A 34 -2.65 12.64 17.33
CA VAL A 34 -2.25 13.66 16.35
C VAL A 34 -3.45 14.50 15.95
N HIS A 35 -3.37 15.81 16.20
CA HIS A 35 -4.45 16.76 15.91
C HIS A 35 -4.00 17.96 15.07
N ASP A 36 -2.69 18.12 14.82
CA ASP A 36 -2.18 19.21 13.98
C ASP A 36 -2.11 18.78 12.51
N GLY A 37 -2.59 19.67 11.62
CA GLY A 37 -2.73 19.35 10.21
C GLY A 37 -1.42 19.01 9.50
N THR A 38 -0.31 19.65 9.91
CA THR A 38 1.00 19.41 9.29
C THR A 38 1.54 18.02 9.62
N THR A 39 1.43 17.58 10.87
CA THR A 39 1.84 16.24 11.30
C THR A 39 0.93 15.18 10.69
N CYS A 40 -0.38 15.41 10.61
CA CYS A 40 -1.30 14.51 9.91
C CYS A 40 -0.86 14.29 8.45
N VAL A 41 -0.59 15.37 7.70
CA VAL A 41 -0.16 15.26 6.29
C VAL A 41 1.19 14.55 6.18
N LYS A 42 2.14 14.82 7.08
CA LYS A 42 3.43 14.11 7.12
C LYS A 42 3.25 12.60 7.38
N GLY A 43 2.36 12.23 8.29
CA GLY A 43 2.01 10.83 8.56
C GLY A 43 1.44 10.13 7.33
N VAL A 44 0.50 10.78 6.64
CA VAL A 44 -0.08 10.27 5.38
C VAL A 44 0.99 10.09 4.30
N LEU A 45 1.87 11.09 4.09
CA LEU A 45 2.96 11.01 3.12
C LEU A 45 3.93 9.85 3.45
N LYS A 46 4.28 9.68 4.72
CA LYS A 46 5.12 8.55 5.18
C LYS A 46 4.43 7.20 4.94
N GLY A 47 3.12 7.14 5.18
CA GLY A 47 2.32 5.96 4.87
C GLY A 47 2.35 5.63 3.38
N TYR A 48 2.11 6.61 2.51
CA TYR A 48 2.21 6.42 1.06
C TYR A 48 3.60 5.94 0.63
N GLN A 49 4.67 6.56 1.13
CA GLN A 49 6.03 6.11 0.81
C GLN A 49 6.23 4.63 1.15
N THR A 50 5.81 4.21 2.35
CA THR A 50 5.93 2.81 2.79
C THR A 50 5.14 1.86 1.88
N ILE A 51 3.93 2.24 1.47
CA ILE A 51 3.08 1.42 0.59
C ILE A 51 3.68 1.33 -0.82
N ILE A 52 4.17 2.45 -1.37
CA ILE A 52 4.76 2.50 -2.71
C ILE A 52 6.03 1.63 -2.75
N GLU A 53 6.87 1.66 -1.73
CA GLU A 53 8.05 0.80 -1.61
C GLU A 53 7.66 -0.69 -1.64
N LEU A 54 6.68 -1.08 -0.82
CA LEU A 54 6.13 -2.45 -0.82
C LEU A 54 5.55 -2.86 -2.18
N GLN A 55 4.87 -1.95 -2.86
CA GLN A 55 4.28 -2.22 -4.17
C GLN A 55 5.34 -2.33 -5.27
N ARG A 56 6.45 -1.59 -5.20
CA ARG A 56 7.58 -1.72 -6.13
C ARG A 56 8.29 -3.06 -5.95
N GLU A 57 8.48 -3.49 -4.70
CA GLU A 57 8.97 -4.85 -4.40
C GLU A 57 8.03 -5.91 -4.98
N LEU A 58 6.71 -5.78 -4.76
CA LEU A 58 5.70 -6.68 -5.30
C LEU A 58 5.68 -6.70 -6.84
N LEU A 59 5.79 -5.53 -7.48
CA LEU A 59 5.81 -5.39 -8.94
C LEU A 59 7.01 -6.12 -9.55
N ALA A 60 8.20 -5.97 -8.95
CA ALA A 60 9.40 -6.68 -9.39
C ALA A 60 9.23 -8.20 -9.26
N LEU A 61 8.76 -8.68 -8.10
CA LEU A 61 8.52 -10.10 -7.86
C LEU A 61 7.46 -10.68 -8.81
N ALA A 62 6.38 -9.95 -9.07
CA ALA A 62 5.34 -10.38 -10.00
C ALA A 62 5.85 -10.44 -11.44
N SER A 63 6.68 -9.46 -11.85
CA SER A 63 7.29 -9.44 -13.17
C SER A 63 8.27 -10.60 -13.37
N ASP A 64 9.10 -10.89 -12.37
CA ASP A 64 10.05 -12.02 -12.40
C ASP A 64 9.34 -13.39 -12.44
N ALA A 65 8.08 -13.44 -11.97
CA ALA A 65 7.24 -14.63 -11.97
C ALA A 65 6.27 -14.71 -13.16
N ASP A 66 6.36 -13.81 -14.14
CA ASP A 66 5.42 -13.66 -15.26
C ASP A 66 3.93 -13.51 -14.82
N ASP A 67 3.69 -12.98 -13.61
CA ASP A 67 2.35 -12.68 -13.09
C ASP A 67 1.91 -11.26 -13.53
N GLU A 68 1.51 -11.15 -14.80
CA GLU A 68 1.07 -9.89 -15.41
C GLU A 68 -0.10 -9.24 -14.67
N GLY A 69 -1.02 -10.04 -14.11
CA GLY A 69 -2.21 -9.53 -13.42
C GLY A 69 -1.84 -8.81 -12.12
N THR A 70 -0.93 -9.39 -11.33
CA THR A 70 -0.46 -8.76 -10.10
C THR A 70 0.47 -7.57 -10.41
N ALA A 71 1.30 -7.68 -11.45
CA ALA A 71 2.16 -6.59 -11.89
C ALA A 71 1.35 -5.35 -12.33
N ALA A 72 0.32 -5.55 -13.16
CA ALA A 72 -0.56 -4.47 -13.60
C ALA A 72 -1.25 -3.77 -12.43
N GLN A 73 -1.82 -4.55 -11.50
CA GLN A 73 -2.51 -4.02 -10.31
C GLN A 73 -1.55 -3.20 -9.41
N ALA A 74 -0.33 -3.71 -9.17
CA ALA A 74 0.68 -2.99 -8.40
C ALA A 74 1.10 -1.68 -9.08
N GLY A 75 1.36 -1.72 -10.40
CA GLY A 75 1.73 -0.55 -11.19
C GLY A 75 0.68 0.56 -11.19
N ASP A 76 -0.60 0.20 -11.33
CA ASP A 76 -1.70 1.16 -11.28
C ASP A 76 -1.80 1.85 -9.92
N TYR A 77 -1.68 1.09 -8.83
CA TYR A 77 -1.69 1.68 -7.48
C TYR A 77 -0.52 2.62 -7.23
N ILE A 78 0.69 2.26 -7.64
CA ILE A 78 1.87 3.12 -7.51
C ILE A 78 1.61 4.46 -8.19
N ARG A 79 1.16 4.43 -9.46
CA ARG A 79 0.89 5.64 -10.25
C ARG A 79 -0.16 6.54 -9.60
N GLU A 80 -1.28 5.98 -9.16
CA GLU A 80 -2.34 6.77 -8.52
C GLU A 80 -1.91 7.33 -7.16
N GLN A 81 -1.11 6.60 -6.38
CA GLN A 81 -0.61 7.04 -5.09
C GLN A 81 0.47 8.10 -5.22
N GLU A 82 1.40 7.99 -6.18
CA GLU A 82 2.40 9.03 -6.46
C GLU A 82 1.71 10.35 -6.85
N LYS A 83 0.66 10.28 -7.68
CA LYS A 83 -0.14 11.46 -8.03
C LYS A 83 -0.81 12.10 -6.81
N ARG A 84 -1.40 11.30 -5.91
CA ARG A 84 -2.01 11.79 -4.67
C ARG A 84 -0.98 12.35 -3.69
N SER A 85 0.15 11.67 -3.54
CA SER A 85 1.28 12.13 -2.72
C SER A 85 1.80 13.47 -3.22
N GLY A 86 1.94 13.65 -4.53
CA GLY A 86 2.36 14.92 -5.14
C GLY A 86 1.42 16.10 -4.83
N CYS A 87 0.13 15.85 -4.67
CA CYS A 87 -0.85 16.86 -4.27
C CYS A 87 -0.72 17.28 -2.79
N LEU A 88 -0.12 16.43 -1.95
CA LEU A 88 0.04 16.67 -0.51
C LEU A 88 1.40 17.30 -0.16
N THR A 89 2.38 17.19 -1.05
CA THR A 89 3.66 17.91 -0.93
C THR A 89 3.50 19.37 -1.36
N PRO A 90 3.89 20.36 -0.53
CA PRO A 90 3.96 21.76 -0.96
C PRO A 90 4.98 21.89 -2.11
N ILE A 91 4.62 22.66 -3.14
CA ILE A 91 5.54 23.08 -4.23
C ILE A 91 6.54 24.09 -3.66
#